data_AF-A0A9W3DKG7-F1
#
_entry.id   AF-A0A9W3DKG7-F1
#
_cell.length_a   1.000
_cell.length_b   1.000
_cell.length_c   1.000
_cell.angle_alpha   90.00
_cell.angle_beta   90.00
_cell.angle_gamma   90.00
#
_symmetry.space_group_name_H-M   'P 1'
#
loop_
_entity.id
_entity.type
_entity.pdbx_description
1 polymer ?
#
loop_
_entity_poly.entity_id
_entity_poly.type
_entity_poly.pdbx_seq_one_letter_code
_entity_poly.pdbx_strand_id
1 'polypeptide(L)'
;MAVDSTKCRPALLQTGAVSSASGSAYAEFGNTKVIVSVFGPRESKKATSYSDVGRLNCNVSYTTFAAPPALESKVREVLSRY
;
A
#
# COMPACT_ATOMS: atom_id res chain seq x y z
N MET A 1 0.61 -6.55 -33.42
CA MET A 1 0.99 -7.38 -32.25
C MET A 1 -0.20 -7.46 -31.32
N ALA A 2 -0.79 -8.65 -31.15
CA ALA A 2 -1.92 -8.84 -30.24
C ALA A 2 -1.43 -8.66 -28.81
N VAL A 3 -1.98 -7.68 -28.10
CA VAL A 3 -1.75 -7.51 -26.67
C VAL A 3 -2.59 -8.58 -25.99
N ASP A 4 -1.95 -9.60 -25.43
CA ASP A 4 -2.61 -10.68 -24.70
C ASP A 4 -3.26 -10.08 -23.45
N SER A 5 -4.58 -9.86 -23.51
CA SER A 5 -5.38 -9.22 -22.45
C SER A 5 -5.47 -10.06 -21.18
N THR A 6 -5.01 -11.31 -21.20
CA THR A 6 -5.02 -12.23 -20.05
C THR A 6 -3.68 -12.32 -19.33
N LYS A 7 -2.60 -11.73 -19.88
CA LYS A 7 -1.28 -11.78 -19.25
C LYS A 7 -1.09 -10.73 -18.17
N CYS A 8 -0.60 -11.17 -17.01
CA CYS A 8 -0.12 -10.27 -15.96
C CYS A 8 1.11 -9.48 -16.42
N ARG A 9 1.27 -8.26 -15.89
CA ARG A 9 2.49 -7.48 -16.10
C ARG A 9 3.66 -8.16 -15.37
N PRO A 10 4.90 -8.06 -15.89
CA PRO A 10 6.09 -8.54 -15.17
C PRO A 10 6.14 -7.98 -13.75
N ALA A 11 6.38 -8.86 -12.78
CA ALA A 11 6.37 -8.54 -11.37
C ALA A 11 7.78 -8.62 -10.77
N LEU A 12 8.19 -7.59 -10.03
CA LEU A 12 9.36 -7.63 -9.14
C LEU A 12 8.86 -7.53 -7.71
N LEU A 13 9.33 -8.43 -6.84
CA LEU A 13 8.96 -8.46 -5.43
C LEU A 13 10.23 -8.48 -4.58
N GLN A 14 10.30 -7.54 -3.64
CA GLN A 14 11.39 -7.44 -2.69
C GLN A 14 10.83 -7.31 -1.27
N THR A 15 11.12 -8.28 -0.43
CA THR A 15 10.81 -8.24 1.01
C THR A 15 11.88 -7.48 1.77
N GLY A 16 11.51 -6.88 2.91
CA GLY A 16 12.46 -6.14 3.76
C GLY A 16 12.87 -4.78 3.16
N ALA A 17 12.02 -4.19 2.31
CA ALA A 17 12.28 -2.91 1.65
C ALA A 17 12.41 -1.71 2.62
N VAL A 18 11.82 -1.81 3.81
CA VAL A 18 11.86 -0.79 4.86
C VAL A 18 12.46 -1.40 6.12
N SER A 19 13.65 -0.94 6.51
CA SER A 19 14.43 -1.48 7.63
C SER A 19 13.83 -1.17 9.01
N SER A 20 13.08 -0.07 9.14
CA SER A 20 12.43 0.34 10.39
C SER A 20 11.08 -0.35 10.63
N ALA A 21 10.55 -1.07 9.64
CA ALA A 21 9.26 -1.74 9.73
C ALA A 21 9.42 -3.16 10.29
N SER A 22 8.42 -3.65 11.03
CA SER A 22 8.39 -5.04 11.50
C SER A 22 8.22 -6.03 10.35
N GLY A 23 7.55 -5.61 9.28
CA GLY A 23 7.50 -6.29 7.99
C GLY A 23 7.35 -5.27 6.87
N SER A 24 7.95 -5.51 5.72
CA SER A 24 7.84 -4.61 4.58
C SER A 24 8.03 -5.35 3.26
N ALA A 25 7.42 -4.80 2.21
CA ALA A 25 7.54 -5.31 0.86
C ALA A 25 7.49 -4.17 -0.15
N TYR A 26 8.24 -4.34 -1.23
CA TYR A 26 8.20 -3.52 -2.42
C TYR A 26 7.81 -4.38 -3.60
N ALA A 27 6.84 -3.91 -4.38
CA ALA A 27 6.30 -4.59 -5.53
C ALA A 27 6.26 -3.68 -6.74
N GLU A 28 6.74 -4.17 -7.88
CA GLU A 28 6.63 -3.51 -9.17
C GLU A 28 5.82 -4.37 -10.13
N PHE A 29 4.86 -3.77 -10.83
CA PHE A 29 4.08 -4.37 -11.89
C PHE A 29 4.08 -3.44 -13.11
N GLY A 30 5.16 -3.52 -13.90
CA GLY A 30 5.44 -2.55 -14.96
C GLY A 30 5.59 -1.14 -14.39
N ASN A 31 4.73 -0.21 -14.81
CA ASN A 31 4.77 1.19 -14.37
C ASN A 31 4.14 1.43 -12.98
N THR A 32 3.56 0.40 -12.37
CA THR A 32 2.96 0.50 -11.05
C THR A 32 3.96 0.00 -10.01
N LYS A 33 4.41 0.89 -9.13
CA LYS A 33 5.37 0.59 -8.06
C LYS A 33 4.71 0.91 -6.72
N VAL A 34 4.77 -0.01 -5.77
CA VAL A 34 4.13 0.12 -4.47
C VAL A 34 5.11 -0.33 -3.38
N ILE A 35 5.21 0.46 -2.32
CA ILE A 35 5.92 0.08 -1.10
C ILE A 35 4.91 -0.04 0.04
N VAL A 36 5.03 -1.10 0.83
CA VAL A 36 4.16 -1.38 1.98
C VAL A 36 5.03 -1.66 3.18
N SER A 37 4.64 -1.09 4.32
CA SER A 37 5.27 -1.29 5.61
C SER A 37 4.22 -1.60 6.68
N VAL A 38 4.55 -2.55 7.54
CA VAL A 38 3.76 -2.95 8.69
C VAL A 38 4.61 -2.69 9.92
N PHE A 39 4.05 -1.89 10.83
CA PHE A 39 4.64 -1.63 12.13
C PHE A 39 3.83 -2.41 13.15
N GLY A 40 4.53 -3.23 13.93
CA GLY A 40 4.01 -4.38 14.68
C GLY A 40 2.72 -4.15 15.49
N PRO A 41 2.15 -5.24 16.03
CA PRO A 41 0.94 -5.18 16.84
C PRO A 41 1.21 -4.25 18.03
N ARG A 42 0.57 -3.08 18.02
CA ARG A 42 0.74 -2.07 19.06
C ARG A 42 -0.44 -2.20 20.00
N GLU A 43 -0.16 -2.28 21.29
CA GLU A 43 -1.21 -2.35 22.30
C GLU A 43 -2.18 -1.18 22.12
N SER A 44 -3.46 -1.50 22.04
CA SER A 44 -4.49 -0.49 21.86
C SER A 44 -4.70 0.24 23.18
N LYS A 45 -4.19 1.47 23.29
CA LYS A 45 -4.46 2.36 24.43
C LYS A 45 -5.96 2.64 24.68
N LYS A 46 -6.82 2.30 23.70
CA LYS A 46 -8.29 2.44 23.77
C LYS A 46 -9.00 1.15 24.18
N ALA A 47 -8.28 0.03 24.34
CA ALA A 47 -8.89 -1.22 24.78
C ALA A 47 -8.90 -1.24 26.31
N THR A 48 -10.08 -1.06 26.91
CA THR A 48 -10.30 -1.15 28.36
C THR A 48 -10.43 -2.60 28.84
N SER A 49 -10.59 -3.55 27.91
CA SER A 49 -10.67 -4.99 28.17
C SER A 49 -9.97 -5.78 27.08
N TYR A 50 -9.51 -6.99 27.42
CA TYR A 50 -8.99 -7.94 26.46
C TYR A 50 -10.02 -8.20 25.35
N SER A 51 -9.54 -8.33 24.11
CA SER A 51 -10.35 -8.68 22.95
C SER A 51 -9.53 -9.57 22.03
N ASP A 52 -10.14 -10.63 21.52
CA ASP A 52 -9.56 -11.47 20.47
C ASP A 52 -9.58 -10.79 19.09
N VAL A 53 -10.08 -9.54 18.99
CA VAL A 53 -10.18 -8.79 17.74
C VAL A 53 -9.11 -7.68 17.70
N GLY A 54 -8.19 -7.81 16.75
CA GLY A 54 -7.20 -6.78 16.42
C GLY A 54 -7.76 -5.69 15.50
N ARG A 55 -7.17 -4.49 15.55
CA ARG A 55 -7.44 -3.41 14.60
C ARG A 55 -6.24 -3.19 13.69
N LEU A 56 -6.46 -3.20 12.39
CA LEU A 56 -5.47 -2.85 11.39
C LEU A 56 -5.83 -1.50 10.79
N ASN A 57 -4.98 -0.50 10.99
CA ASN A 57 -5.11 0.79 10.33
C ASN A 57 -4.21 0.82 9.10
N CYS A 58 -4.81 1.05 7.93
CA CYS A 58 -4.09 1.18 6.68
C CYS A 58 -4.08 2.64 6.24
N ASN A 59 -2.91 3.19 5.94
CA ASN A 59 -2.80 4.50 5.29
C ASN A 59 -2.21 4.30 3.90
N VAL A 60 -2.87 4.88 2.89
CA VAL A 60 -2.42 4.83 1.50
C VAL A 60 -2.10 6.25 1.06
N SER A 61 -0.87 6.44 0.59
CA SER A 61 -0.38 7.72 0.11
C SER A 61 0.26 7.53 -1.26
N TYR A 62 0.11 8.54 -2.12
CA TYR A 62 0.71 8.58 -3.45
C TYR A 62 1.79 9.66 -3.47
N THR A 63 2.90 9.38 -4.15
CA THR A 63 3.90 10.41 -4.42
C THR A 63 3.38 11.35 -5.50
N THR A 64 3.84 12.61 -5.50
CA THR A 64 3.41 13.64 -6.46
C THR A 64 3.73 13.27 -7.92
N PHE A 65 4.68 12.37 -8.13
CA PHE A 65 5.06 11.86 -9.46
C PHE A 65 4.40 10.52 -9.82
N ALA A 66 3.59 9.93 -8.93
CA ALA A 66 2.96 8.63 -9.18
C ALA A 66 1.78 8.71 -10.15
N ALA A 67 1.16 9.88 -10.29
CA ALA A 67 0.03 10.10 -11.18
C ALA A 67 0.28 11.33 -12.06
N PRO A 68 -0.27 11.36 -13.30
CA PRO A 68 -0.30 12.57 -14.10
C PRO A 68 -1.05 13.68 -13.32
N PRO A 69 -0.69 14.96 -13.50
CA PRO A 69 -1.34 16.09 -12.82
C PRO A 69 -2.87 16.10 -12.98
N ALA A 70 -3.37 15.61 -14.13
CA ALA A 70 -4.80 15.53 -14.42
C ALA A 70 -5.56 14.47 -13.60
N LEU A 71 -4.88 13.48 -13.03
CA LEU A 71 -5.48 12.40 -12.25
C LEU A 71 -5.33 12.61 -10.73
N GLU A 72 -4.51 13.57 -10.31
CA GLU A 72 -4.19 13.83 -8.90
C GLU A 72 -5.43 14.21 -8.08
N SER A 73 -6.28 15.09 -8.61
CA SER A 73 -7.53 15.52 -7.97
C SER A 73 -8.48 14.35 -7.72
N LYS A 74 -8.58 13.43 -8.68
CA LYS A 74 -9.43 12.24 -8.58
C LYS A 74 -8.87 11.20 -7.61
N VAL A 75 -7.56 11.04 -7.56
CA VAL A 75 -6.89 10.18 -6.56
C VAL A 75 -7.13 10.72 -5.14
N ARG A 76 -7.01 12.04 -4.93
CA ARG A 76 -7.29 12.66 -3.63
C ARG A 76 -8.74 12.52 -3.20
N GLU A 77 -9.69 12.68 -4.12
CA GLU A 77 -11.12 12.48 -3.84
C GLU A 77 -11.43 11.02 -3.46
N VAL A 78 -10.79 10.06 -4.11
CA VAL A 78 -10.99 8.65 -3.76
C VAL A 78 -10.40 8.34 -2.39
N LEU A 79 -9.21 8.87 -2.08
CA LEU A 79 -8.55 8.64 -0.79
C LEU A 79 -9.27 9.31 0.39
N SER A 80 -9.95 10.44 0.18
CA SER A 80 -10.70 11.09 1.28
C SER A 80 -11.94 10.32 1.71
N ARG A 81 -12.36 9.31 0.95
CA ARG A 81 -13.51 8.45 1.25
C ARG A 81 -13.14 7.24 2.12
N TYR A 82 -11.85 7.01 2.38
CA TYR A 82 -11.33 5.91 3.19
C TYR A 82 -10.63 6.45 4.44
#